data_AF-U9W1U4-F1
#
_entry.id   AF-U9W1U4-F1
#
_cell.length_a   1.000
_cell.length_b   1.000
_cell.length_c   1.000
_cell.angle_alpha   90.00
_cell.angle_beta   90.00
_cell.angle_gamma   90.00
#
_symmetry.space_group_name_H-M   'P 1'
#
loop_
_entity.id
_entity.type
_entity.pdbx_description
1 polymer ?
#
loop_
_entity_poly.entity_id
_entity_poly.type
_entity_poly.pdbx_seq_one_letter_code
_entity_poly.pdbx_strand_id
1 'polypeptide(L)'
;DTLSVDEYGGNATITVVRSGDTQDAATVDYALRGVGNNPATADADFSAPVTVGQVTFAPGATVATLSIPILNDSLDEGNESFVVELLNPSVGILGATNSTLVTIVDDDAPPALALSQTALTVSEADATATITVERTGNPNTAVSVAYATNNGSAIAGEDFTATSGTIDFAIGQISQTIEIPITDDTTIEGNETFTFTLENPVNADLGSQTTATVSIQDNDGGPTVNGPLNIVTLGDSITQAGTGYNSYRRDLWNLLDDAGYDIDFVGSQNATNDGSPFPDSSFDPDHEGHWGWKVDEINNSLAGWLNGYTPDVALIHLGTNDVFNLQSAESTIDELRQTVALLRADNPNVTIFMAQLIPTTNGERNQRVNEFNALLPSLVAELNQPNSQVLLVDQNSGFNAGQDTFDGVHPNATGEAKMAQRWFDAIAGVFPV
;
A
#
# COMPACT_ATOMS: atom_id res chain seq x y z
N ASP A 1 39.02 5.41 -31.11
CA ASP A 1 37.67 4.84 -31.11
C ASP A 1 37.61 3.59 -30.25
N THR A 2 36.42 3.20 -29.82
CA THR A 2 36.16 2.01 -28.99
C THR A 2 35.03 1.21 -29.63
N LEU A 3 35.14 -0.11 -29.66
CA LEU A 3 34.13 -1.05 -30.13
C LEU A 3 33.85 -2.04 -29.00
N SER A 4 32.58 -2.29 -28.71
CA SER A 4 32.15 -3.38 -27.83
C SER A 4 31.49 -4.45 -28.69
N VAL A 5 31.81 -5.71 -28.45
CA VAL A 5 31.24 -6.86 -29.13
C VAL A 5 30.93 -7.92 -28.09
N ASP A 6 29.74 -8.53 -28.16
CA ASP A 6 29.43 -9.68 -27.31
C ASP A 6 30.24 -10.89 -27.78
N GLU A 7 30.64 -11.76 -26.87
CA GLU A 7 31.44 -12.95 -27.17
C GLU A 7 30.75 -13.88 -28.19
N TYR A 8 29.42 -14.04 -28.07
CA TYR A 8 28.58 -14.73 -29.05
C TYR A 8 28.32 -13.92 -30.35
N GLY A 9 28.78 -12.67 -30.43
CA GLY A 9 28.55 -11.74 -31.54
C GLY A 9 29.27 -12.11 -32.84
N GLY A 10 30.12 -13.13 -32.81
CA GLY A 10 30.77 -13.76 -33.96
C GLY A 10 31.94 -12.95 -34.53
N ASN A 11 31.78 -11.65 -34.81
CA ASN A 11 32.84 -10.84 -35.43
C ASN A 11 32.87 -9.39 -34.93
N ALA A 12 34.05 -8.93 -34.48
CA ALA A 12 34.36 -7.51 -34.35
C ALA A 12 34.59 -6.90 -35.74
N THR A 13 33.70 -5.99 -36.16
CA THR A 13 33.73 -5.37 -37.49
C THR A 13 34.18 -3.93 -37.41
N ILE A 14 35.35 -3.63 -37.99
CA ILE A 14 36.01 -2.33 -37.94
C ILE A 14 36.03 -1.71 -39.33
N THR A 15 35.58 -0.46 -39.43
CA THR A 15 35.62 0.31 -40.68
C THR A 15 36.94 1.06 -40.78
N VAL A 16 37.71 0.80 -41.84
CA VAL A 16 38.94 1.51 -42.16
C VAL A 16 38.69 2.47 -43.31
N VAL A 17 39.04 3.74 -43.12
CA VAL A 17 38.78 4.81 -44.07
C VAL A 17 40.07 5.27 -44.73
N ARG A 18 40.03 5.43 -46.06
CA ARG A 18 41.07 6.04 -46.87
C ARG A 18 40.58 7.38 -47.42
N SER A 19 41.41 8.41 -47.28
CA SER A 19 41.15 9.77 -47.80
C SER A 19 42.29 10.25 -48.70
N GLY A 20 42.06 11.30 -49.49
CA GLY A 20 43.05 11.85 -50.42
C GLY A 20 42.95 11.25 -51.82
N ASP A 21 44.09 11.03 -52.48
CA ASP A 21 44.13 10.40 -53.80
C ASP A 21 43.86 8.89 -53.68
N THR A 22 42.81 8.44 -54.35
CA THR A 22 42.31 7.05 -54.31
C THR A 22 42.45 6.32 -55.64
N GLN A 23 43.04 6.93 -56.67
CA GLN A 23 43.03 6.35 -58.02
C GLN A 23 43.79 5.02 -58.13
N ASP A 24 44.85 4.82 -57.34
CA ASP A 24 45.60 3.57 -57.29
C ASP A 24 45.16 2.69 -56.10
N ALA A 25 45.37 1.38 -56.21
CA ALA A 25 45.19 0.45 -55.10
C ALA A 25 46.11 0.81 -53.93
N ALA A 26 45.65 0.58 -52.70
CA ALA A 26 46.43 0.81 -51.50
C ALA A 26 46.22 -0.30 -50.48
N THR A 27 47.18 -0.46 -49.59
CA THR A 27 47.12 -1.39 -48.48
C THR A 27 47.62 -0.74 -47.20
N VAL A 28 47.14 -1.22 -46.06
CA VAL A 28 47.64 -0.83 -44.74
C VAL A 28 47.73 -2.09 -43.89
N ASP A 29 48.85 -2.27 -43.21
CA ASP A 29 49.02 -3.39 -42.32
C ASP A 29 48.25 -3.16 -41.02
N TYR A 30 47.94 -4.22 -40.27
CA TYR A 30 47.39 -4.09 -38.92
C TYR A 30 48.03 -5.08 -37.96
N ALA A 31 48.11 -4.68 -36.69
CA ALA A 31 48.52 -5.52 -35.57
C ALA A 31 47.41 -5.59 -34.52
N LEU A 32 47.28 -6.76 -33.89
CA LEU A 32 46.36 -7.03 -32.79
C LEU A 32 47.17 -7.23 -31.51
N ARG A 33 46.75 -6.62 -30.41
CA ARG A 33 47.45 -6.72 -29.12
C ARG A 33 46.46 -6.64 -27.96
N GLY A 34 46.40 -7.67 -27.12
CA GLY A 34 45.68 -7.64 -25.85
C GLY A 34 46.16 -6.50 -24.94
N VAL A 35 45.24 -5.83 -24.27
CA VAL A 35 45.54 -4.67 -23.40
C VAL A 35 44.63 -4.65 -22.17
N GLY A 36 45.03 -3.86 -21.16
CA GLY A 36 44.24 -3.66 -19.94
C GLY A 36 44.57 -4.68 -18.87
N ASN A 37 43.69 -4.78 -17.88
CA ASN A 37 43.84 -5.72 -16.75
C ASN A 37 43.42 -7.15 -17.12
N ASN A 38 42.56 -7.30 -18.13
CA ASN A 38 42.10 -8.57 -18.69
C ASN A 38 42.29 -8.55 -20.21
N PRO A 39 43.49 -8.87 -20.71
CA PRO A 39 43.84 -8.71 -22.11
C PRO A 39 43.37 -9.91 -22.96
N ALA A 40 42.52 -9.65 -23.96
CA ALA A 40 42.15 -10.66 -24.94
C ALA A 40 43.37 -11.11 -25.77
N THR A 41 43.43 -12.40 -26.04
CA THR A 41 44.51 -13.15 -26.67
C THR A 41 44.05 -13.88 -27.94
N ALA A 42 45.00 -14.11 -28.83
CA ALA A 42 44.72 -14.84 -30.06
C ALA A 42 44.56 -16.34 -29.76
N ASP A 43 43.64 -16.98 -30.48
CA ASP A 43 43.28 -18.40 -30.41
C ASP A 43 42.54 -18.84 -29.13
N ALA A 44 42.44 -17.98 -28.11
CA ALA A 44 41.47 -18.13 -27.02
C ALA A 44 40.23 -17.27 -27.31
N ASP A 45 40.41 -15.96 -27.53
CA ASP A 45 39.30 -14.99 -27.43
C ASP A 45 38.94 -14.41 -28.82
N PHE A 46 39.90 -14.40 -29.73
CA PHE A 46 39.68 -14.08 -31.15
C PHE A 46 40.63 -14.85 -32.06
N SER A 47 40.23 -15.04 -33.32
CA SER A 47 41.11 -15.63 -34.34
C SER A 47 41.68 -14.56 -35.27
N ALA A 48 42.92 -14.76 -35.74
CA ALA A 48 43.52 -13.89 -36.74
C ALA A 48 42.75 -14.00 -38.08
N PRO A 49 42.38 -12.89 -38.75
CA PRO A 49 41.67 -12.95 -40.03
C PRO A 49 42.44 -13.69 -41.13
N VAL A 50 41.70 -14.31 -42.06
CA VAL A 50 42.21 -15.17 -43.15
C VAL A 50 43.24 -14.48 -44.06
N THR A 51 43.21 -13.15 -44.18
CA THR A 51 44.27 -12.33 -44.78
C THR A 51 45.16 -11.77 -43.67
N VAL A 52 46.30 -12.41 -43.47
CA VAL A 52 47.24 -12.05 -42.40
C VAL A 52 47.70 -10.60 -42.56
N GLY A 53 47.33 -9.76 -41.59
CA GLY A 53 47.98 -8.50 -41.28
C GLY A 53 47.84 -7.36 -42.29
N GLN A 54 46.89 -7.40 -43.25
CA GLN A 54 46.71 -6.32 -44.22
C GLN A 54 45.24 -6.06 -44.59
N VAL A 55 44.87 -4.77 -44.69
CA VAL A 55 43.61 -4.26 -45.26
C VAL A 55 43.88 -3.69 -46.65
N THR A 56 43.05 -4.03 -47.63
CA THR A 56 43.24 -3.65 -49.04
C THR A 56 42.13 -2.73 -49.54
N PHE A 57 42.52 -1.65 -50.21
CA PHE A 57 41.64 -0.74 -50.93
C PHE A 57 41.84 -0.91 -52.44
N ALA A 58 40.77 -1.27 -53.15
CA ALA A 58 40.77 -1.22 -54.61
C ALA A 58 40.92 0.23 -55.13
N PRO A 59 41.33 0.42 -56.40
CA PRO A 59 41.24 1.72 -57.06
C PRO A 59 39.87 2.39 -56.87
N GLY A 60 39.88 3.62 -56.37
CA GLY A 60 38.70 4.43 -56.05
C GLY A 60 38.01 4.10 -54.72
N ALA A 61 38.42 3.04 -54.00
CA ALA A 61 37.80 2.68 -52.73
C ALA A 61 38.28 3.59 -51.59
N THR A 62 37.33 4.16 -50.85
CA THR A 62 37.56 5.02 -49.69
C THR A 62 37.27 4.32 -48.36
N VAL A 63 36.65 3.14 -48.40
CA VAL A 63 36.28 2.36 -47.21
C VAL A 63 36.63 0.89 -47.45
N ALA A 64 37.19 0.27 -46.43
CA ALA A 64 37.40 -1.17 -46.33
C ALA A 64 36.97 -1.64 -44.93
N THR A 65 36.57 -2.90 -44.81
CA THR A 65 36.14 -3.48 -43.54
C THR A 65 37.15 -4.53 -43.08
N LEU A 66 37.62 -4.40 -41.85
CA LEU A 66 38.38 -5.42 -41.15
C LEU A 66 37.42 -6.19 -40.25
N SER A 67 37.33 -7.50 -40.45
CA SER A 67 36.47 -8.38 -39.64
C SER A 67 37.35 -9.36 -38.88
N ILE A 68 37.28 -9.31 -37.55
CA ILE A 68 38.04 -10.15 -36.63
C ILE A 68 37.04 -11.12 -36.00
N PRO A 69 37.11 -12.43 -36.27
CA PRO A 69 36.21 -13.39 -35.65
C PRO A 69 36.51 -13.49 -34.15
N ILE A 70 35.47 -13.30 -33.34
CA ILE A 70 35.49 -13.51 -31.89
C ILE A 70 35.20 -14.99 -31.64
N LEU A 71 35.94 -15.57 -30.71
CA LEU A 71 35.74 -16.95 -30.28
C LEU A 71 34.82 -16.92 -29.08
N ASN A 72 33.77 -17.73 -29.13
CA ASN A 72 32.84 -17.90 -28.02
C ASN A 72 33.16 -19.22 -27.34
N ASP A 73 33.25 -19.23 -26.02
CA ASP A 73 33.31 -20.47 -25.27
C ASP A 73 32.26 -20.60 -24.15
N SER A 74 32.66 -21.06 -22.97
CA SER A 74 31.79 -21.30 -21.81
C SER A 74 32.48 -20.96 -20.48
N LEU A 75 33.63 -20.28 -20.55
CA LEU A 75 34.43 -19.89 -19.41
C LEU A 75 34.07 -18.45 -19.03
N ASP A 76 33.75 -18.22 -17.75
CA ASP A 76 33.63 -16.86 -17.21
C ASP A 76 35.05 -16.26 -17.06
N GLU A 77 35.47 -15.55 -18.10
CA GLU A 77 36.75 -14.86 -18.18
C GLU A 77 36.57 -13.38 -17.83
N GLY A 78 35.33 -12.89 -17.88
CA GLY A 78 34.96 -11.49 -17.70
C GLY A 78 35.40 -10.63 -18.87
N ASN A 79 34.88 -9.40 -18.98
CA ASN A 79 35.16 -8.56 -20.15
C ASN A 79 36.66 -8.38 -20.43
N GLU A 80 37.06 -8.70 -21.65
CA GLU A 80 38.43 -8.64 -22.10
C GLU A 80 38.63 -7.55 -23.16
N SER A 81 39.88 -7.16 -23.44
CA SER A 81 40.14 -6.15 -24.46
C SER A 81 41.43 -6.33 -25.25
N PHE A 82 41.38 -5.95 -26.52
CA PHE A 82 42.53 -5.86 -27.41
C PHE A 82 42.49 -4.57 -28.24
N VAL A 83 43.65 -4.15 -28.75
CA VAL A 83 43.78 -3.01 -29.66
C VAL A 83 44.05 -3.51 -31.06
N VAL A 84 43.38 -2.88 -32.03
CA VAL A 84 43.72 -2.96 -33.46
C VAL A 84 44.49 -1.71 -33.82
N GLU A 85 45.73 -1.87 -34.29
CA GLU A 85 46.62 -0.77 -34.66
C GLU A 85 47.01 -0.88 -36.13
N LEU A 86 46.77 0.18 -36.90
CA LEU A 86 47.15 0.30 -38.31
C LEU A 86 48.62 0.70 -38.43
N LEU A 87 49.35 0.03 -39.33
CA LEU A 87 50.79 0.16 -39.53
C LEU A 87 51.12 0.16 -41.03
N ASN A 88 52.32 0.63 -41.39
CA ASN A 88 52.92 0.46 -42.73
C ASN A 88 51.95 0.69 -43.93
N PRO A 89 51.36 1.88 -44.11
CA PRO A 89 50.58 2.14 -45.31
C PRO A 89 51.49 2.02 -46.55
N SER A 90 51.06 1.29 -47.58
CA SER A 90 51.86 1.13 -48.81
C SER A 90 51.95 2.42 -49.62
N VAL A 91 50.99 3.33 -49.45
CA VAL A 91 50.98 4.69 -49.98
C VAL A 91 50.42 5.67 -48.96
N GLY A 92 50.96 6.89 -48.92
CA GLY A 92 50.49 7.95 -48.03
C GLY A 92 51.02 7.85 -46.60
N ILE A 93 50.24 8.35 -45.65
CA ILE A 93 50.54 8.36 -44.20
C ILE A 93 49.32 7.89 -43.41
N LEU A 94 49.53 7.38 -42.20
CA LEU A 94 48.43 7.05 -41.28
C LEU A 94 47.71 8.33 -40.82
N GLY A 95 46.40 8.23 -40.61
CA GLY A 95 45.59 9.30 -40.04
C GLY A 95 45.85 9.51 -38.54
N ALA A 96 45.26 10.56 -37.98
CA ALA A 96 45.39 10.89 -36.55
C ALA A 96 44.85 9.79 -35.63
N THR A 97 43.78 9.10 -36.05
CA THR A 97 43.27 7.89 -35.41
C THR A 97 43.78 6.69 -36.21
N ASN A 98 44.77 5.98 -35.68
CA ASN A 98 45.33 4.78 -36.29
C ASN A 98 45.12 3.52 -35.43
N SER A 99 44.36 3.62 -34.33
CA SER A 99 44.06 2.49 -33.47
C SER A 99 42.63 2.53 -32.93
N THR A 100 42.04 1.36 -32.71
CA THR A 100 40.77 1.19 -32.01
C THR A 100 40.91 0.19 -30.87
N LEU A 101 40.28 0.48 -29.73
CA LEU A 101 40.11 -0.49 -28.65
C LEU A 101 38.88 -1.35 -28.97
N VAL A 102 39.02 -2.67 -28.84
CA VAL A 102 37.91 -3.62 -28.91
C VAL A 102 37.77 -4.26 -27.53
N THR A 103 36.57 -4.23 -26.99
CA THR A 103 36.18 -4.92 -25.76
C THR A 103 35.25 -6.07 -26.13
N ILE A 104 35.64 -7.28 -25.73
CA ILE A 104 34.82 -8.48 -25.80
C ILE A 104 34.02 -8.52 -24.49
N VAL A 105 32.70 -8.57 -24.59
CA VAL A 105 31.79 -8.65 -23.44
C VAL A 105 31.48 -10.11 -23.21
N ASP A 106 31.96 -10.63 -22.07
CA ASP A 106 31.74 -12.00 -21.61
C ASP A 106 30.27 -12.21 -21.25
N ASP A 107 29.71 -13.33 -21.66
CA ASP A 107 28.33 -13.74 -21.35
C ASP A 107 28.23 -15.07 -20.58
N ASP A 108 29.33 -15.50 -19.96
CA ASP A 108 29.50 -16.79 -19.31
C ASP A 108 29.50 -16.74 -17.78
N ALA A 109 29.40 -15.54 -17.19
CA ALA A 109 29.14 -15.35 -15.77
C ALA A 109 28.03 -16.30 -15.25
N PRO A 110 28.23 -17.00 -14.12
CA PRO A 110 27.25 -17.94 -13.58
C PRO A 110 25.86 -17.29 -13.44
N PRO A 111 24.77 -18.03 -13.75
CA PRO A 111 23.43 -17.50 -13.56
C PRO A 111 23.20 -17.14 -12.09
N ALA A 112 22.59 -15.99 -11.82
CA ALA A 112 22.16 -15.63 -10.48
C ALA A 112 20.69 -15.24 -10.45
N LEU A 113 19.98 -15.61 -9.38
CA LEU A 113 18.56 -15.31 -9.18
C LEU A 113 18.38 -14.39 -7.98
N ALA A 114 17.66 -13.29 -8.16
CA ALA A 114 17.40 -12.30 -7.13
C ALA A 114 15.99 -11.72 -7.25
N LEU A 115 15.48 -11.14 -6.18
CA LEU A 115 14.26 -10.35 -6.23
C LEU A 115 14.54 -8.99 -6.83
N SER A 116 13.63 -8.48 -7.66
CA SER A 116 13.72 -7.11 -8.22
C SER A 116 13.44 -6.03 -7.18
N GLN A 117 12.84 -6.40 -6.04
CA GLN A 117 12.33 -5.50 -5.03
C GLN A 117 12.74 -5.94 -3.62
N THR A 118 13.09 -4.97 -2.77
CA THR A 118 13.39 -5.17 -1.34
C THR A 118 12.12 -5.18 -0.48
N ALA A 119 11.11 -4.45 -0.93
CA ALA A 119 9.81 -4.35 -0.28
C ALA A 119 8.69 -4.16 -1.30
N LEU A 120 7.49 -4.55 -0.92
CA LEU A 120 6.25 -4.36 -1.66
C LEU A 120 5.17 -3.91 -0.67
N THR A 121 4.28 -3.03 -1.11
CA THR A 121 3.11 -2.64 -0.34
C THR A 121 1.86 -2.86 -1.18
N VAL A 122 0.86 -3.52 -0.58
CA VAL A 122 -0.45 -3.81 -1.17
C VAL A 122 -1.53 -3.42 -0.16
N SER A 123 -2.75 -3.17 -0.62
CA SER A 123 -3.92 -3.12 0.26
C SER A 123 -4.42 -4.54 0.52
N GLU A 124 -5.01 -4.82 1.67
CA GLU A 124 -5.70 -6.10 1.88
C GLU A 124 -6.89 -6.28 0.90
N ALA A 125 -7.46 -5.18 0.39
CA ALA A 125 -8.43 -5.20 -0.70
C ALA A 125 -7.83 -5.64 -2.05
N ASP A 126 -6.50 -5.67 -2.18
CA ASP A 126 -5.84 -6.26 -3.34
C ASP A 126 -5.85 -7.79 -3.19
N ALA A 127 -6.44 -8.51 -4.16
CA ALA A 127 -6.52 -9.97 -4.08
C ALA A 127 -5.15 -10.69 -4.01
N THR A 128 -4.07 -10.05 -4.48
CA THR A 128 -2.73 -10.66 -4.55
C THR A 128 -1.60 -9.65 -4.43
N ALA A 129 -0.49 -10.07 -3.81
CA ALA A 129 0.82 -9.42 -3.89
C ALA A 129 1.71 -10.10 -4.93
N THR A 130 2.21 -9.35 -5.93
CA THR A 130 3.08 -9.89 -7.00
C THR A 130 4.57 -9.66 -6.71
N ILE A 131 5.32 -10.75 -6.52
CA ILE A 131 6.77 -10.75 -6.38
C ILE A 131 7.43 -11.07 -7.71
N THR A 132 8.43 -10.29 -8.12
CA THR A 132 9.22 -10.55 -9.33
C THR A 132 10.61 -11.06 -8.96
N VAL A 133 11.00 -12.15 -9.61
CA VAL A 133 12.34 -12.75 -9.55
C VAL A 133 13.02 -12.51 -10.89
N GLU A 134 14.25 -12.00 -10.84
CA GLU A 134 15.09 -11.69 -11.97
C GLU A 134 16.29 -12.63 -12.03
N ARG A 135 16.71 -12.92 -13.27
CA ARG A 135 17.90 -13.69 -13.58
C ARG A 135 18.95 -12.78 -14.21
N THR A 136 20.18 -12.87 -13.71
CA THR A 136 21.38 -12.29 -14.32
C THR A 136 22.39 -13.38 -14.70
N GLY A 137 23.46 -13.01 -15.40
CA GLY A 137 24.47 -13.95 -15.91
C GLY A 137 24.00 -14.72 -17.13
N ASN A 138 24.70 -15.82 -17.44
CA ASN A 138 24.51 -16.62 -18.65
C ASN A 138 23.06 -17.16 -18.75
N PRO A 139 22.27 -16.81 -19.78
CA PRO A 139 20.88 -17.25 -19.94
C PRO A 139 20.72 -18.65 -20.56
N ASN A 140 21.82 -19.30 -20.97
CA ASN A 140 21.81 -20.51 -21.80
C ASN A 140 21.63 -21.82 -21.03
N THR A 141 21.54 -21.76 -19.70
CA THR A 141 21.26 -22.91 -18.82
C THR A 141 19.87 -22.81 -18.21
N ALA A 142 19.17 -23.93 -18.01
CA ALA A 142 17.93 -23.94 -17.22
C ALA A 142 18.27 -23.92 -15.72
N VAL A 143 17.62 -23.03 -14.97
CA VAL A 143 17.90 -22.82 -13.54
C VAL A 143 16.62 -22.79 -12.74
N SER A 144 16.70 -23.07 -11.44
CA SER A 144 15.55 -23.00 -10.55
C SER A 144 15.90 -22.48 -9.18
N VAL A 145 14.92 -21.93 -8.46
CA VAL A 145 15.08 -21.50 -7.06
C VAL A 145 13.81 -21.84 -6.27
N ALA A 146 13.99 -22.33 -5.04
CA ALA A 146 12.88 -22.53 -4.14
C ALA A 146 12.50 -21.21 -3.46
N TYR A 147 11.25 -21.09 -3.05
CA TYR A 147 10.78 -19.93 -2.31
C TYR A 147 9.77 -20.31 -1.24
N ALA A 148 9.64 -19.45 -0.24
CA ALA A 148 8.63 -19.55 0.80
C ALA A 148 8.25 -18.17 1.35
N THR A 149 7.01 -18.04 1.78
CA THR A 149 6.57 -16.95 2.65
C THR A 149 6.72 -17.33 4.12
N ASN A 150 7.04 -16.34 4.97
CA ASN A 150 7.14 -16.50 6.41
C ASN A 150 6.41 -15.35 7.10
N ASN A 151 5.65 -15.66 8.14
CA ASN A 151 4.89 -14.69 8.93
C ASN A 151 5.78 -13.59 9.50
N GLY A 152 5.21 -12.40 9.62
CA GLY A 152 5.76 -11.29 10.39
C GLY A 152 4.77 -10.87 11.46
N SER A 153 4.26 -9.63 11.39
CA SER A 153 3.02 -9.30 12.10
C SER A 153 1.82 -9.92 11.39
N ALA A 154 1.85 -9.93 10.05
CA ALA A 154 0.89 -10.65 9.23
C ALA A 154 1.07 -12.18 9.40
N ILE A 155 -0.02 -12.89 9.67
CA ILE A 155 -0.13 -14.31 9.94
C ILE A 155 -0.80 -15.06 8.78
N ALA A 156 -0.10 -16.06 8.24
CA ALA A 156 -0.67 -16.91 7.19
C ALA A 156 -1.94 -17.65 7.66
N GLY A 157 -3.00 -17.54 6.86
CA GLY A 157 -4.33 -18.07 7.13
C GLY A 157 -5.30 -17.06 7.74
N GLU A 158 -4.78 -15.92 8.22
CA GLU A 158 -5.54 -14.75 8.67
C GLU A 158 -5.46 -13.73 7.53
N ASP A 159 -4.34 -13.04 7.34
CA ASP A 159 -4.20 -11.89 6.40
C ASP A 159 -3.54 -12.25 5.05
N PHE A 160 -2.92 -13.44 4.91
CA PHE A 160 -2.47 -13.95 3.60
C PHE A 160 -2.45 -15.47 3.52
N THR A 161 -2.42 -16.04 2.31
CA THR A 161 -2.20 -17.49 2.14
C THR A 161 -0.72 -17.81 2.02
N ALA A 162 -0.20 -18.69 2.89
CA ALA A 162 1.18 -19.16 2.78
C ALA A 162 1.46 -19.83 1.43
N THR A 163 2.48 -19.35 0.73
CA THR A 163 2.91 -19.87 -0.58
C THR A 163 4.35 -20.31 -0.50
N SER A 164 4.63 -21.52 -0.98
CA SER A 164 5.98 -22.03 -1.17
C SER A 164 6.05 -22.89 -2.41
N GLY A 165 7.23 -23.02 -3.00
CA GLY A 165 7.39 -23.80 -4.21
C GLY A 165 8.77 -23.64 -4.85
N THR A 166 8.84 -23.97 -6.13
CA THR A 166 10.03 -23.80 -6.96
C THR A 166 9.67 -23.03 -8.21
N ILE A 167 10.52 -22.08 -8.58
CA ILE A 167 10.43 -21.29 -9.82
C ILE A 167 11.45 -21.88 -10.79
N ASP A 168 11.01 -22.27 -11.99
CA ASP A 168 11.86 -22.82 -13.04
C ASP A 168 12.04 -21.80 -14.15
N PHE A 169 13.27 -21.33 -14.39
CA PHE A 169 13.61 -20.48 -15.52
C PHE A 169 14.08 -21.32 -16.70
N ALA A 170 13.32 -21.25 -17.80
CA ALA A 170 13.75 -21.84 -19.07
C ALA A 170 14.99 -21.11 -19.64
N ILE A 171 15.66 -21.75 -20.60
CA ILE A 171 16.74 -21.12 -21.36
C ILE A 171 16.24 -19.81 -22.00
N GLY A 172 17.00 -18.73 -21.84
CA GLY A 172 16.64 -17.40 -22.34
C GLY A 172 15.64 -16.62 -21.49
N GLN A 173 15.06 -17.23 -20.45
CA GLN A 173 14.11 -16.54 -19.58
C GLN A 173 14.86 -15.71 -18.54
N ILE A 174 14.52 -14.42 -18.44
CA ILE A 174 15.21 -13.44 -17.58
C ILE A 174 14.38 -12.97 -16.37
N SER A 175 13.07 -13.22 -16.35
CA SER A 175 12.21 -12.90 -15.21
C SER A 175 11.02 -13.85 -15.06
N GLN A 176 10.52 -13.98 -13.83
CA GLN A 176 9.26 -14.62 -13.47
C GLN A 176 8.57 -13.90 -12.33
N THR A 177 7.25 -14.07 -12.24
CA THR A 177 6.42 -13.49 -11.18
C THR A 177 5.71 -14.57 -10.38
N ILE A 178 5.54 -14.32 -9.08
CA ILE A 178 4.73 -15.13 -8.16
C ILE A 178 3.65 -14.25 -7.57
N GLU A 179 2.43 -14.75 -7.56
CA GLU A 179 1.31 -14.13 -6.88
C GLU A 179 1.09 -14.80 -5.52
N ILE A 180 1.01 -13.99 -4.48
CA ILE A 180 0.72 -14.41 -3.11
C ILE A 180 -0.69 -13.92 -2.80
N PRO A 181 -1.67 -14.80 -2.55
CA PRO A 181 -3.03 -14.38 -2.21
C PRO A 181 -3.04 -13.62 -0.88
N ILE A 182 -3.71 -12.47 -0.87
CA ILE A 182 -3.96 -11.65 0.32
C ILE A 182 -5.42 -11.86 0.75
N THR A 183 -5.66 -11.87 2.05
CA THR A 183 -7.02 -11.96 2.62
C THR A 183 -7.52 -10.56 2.92
N ASP A 184 -8.70 -10.23 2.41
CA ASP A 184 -9.47 -9.04 2.80
C ASP A 184 -10.48 -9.48 3.86
N ASP A 185 -10.47 -8.88 5.04
CA ASP A 185 -11.45 -9.18 6.08
C ASP A 185 -12.20 -7.95 6.61
N THR A 186 -12.53 -7.92 7.90
CA THR A 186 -13.28 -6.80 8.52
C THR A 186 -12.66 -6.41 9.87
N THR A 187 -11.47 -6.95 10.17
CA THR A 187 -10.77 -6.86 11.45
C THR A 187 -9.73 -5.77 11.35
N ILE A 188 -9.80 -4.81 12.26
CA ILE A 188 -8.87 -3.68 12.26
C ILE A 188 -7.60 -4.12 12.98
N GLU A 189 -6.58 -4.44 12.20
CA GLU A 189 -5.30 -4.98 12.68
C GLU A 189 -4.14 -3.98 12.47
N GLY A 190 -4.39 -2.90 11.72
CA GLY A 190 -3.39 -1.94 11.28
C GLY A 190 -2.49 -2.51 10.18
N ASN A 191 -1.53 -1.71 9.69
CA ASN A 191 -0.65 -2.18 8.62
C ASN A 191 0.27 -3.30 9.12
N GLU A 192 0.22 -4.44 8.44
CA GLU A 192 0.99 -5.62 8.81
C GLU A 192 2.04 -5.99 7.77
N THR A 193 2.96 -6.90 8.14
CA THR A 193 4.03 -7.35 7.26
C THR A 193 4.31 -8.83 7.36
N PHE A 194 4.67 -9.45 6.22
CA PHE A 194 5.27 -10.78 6.15
C PHE A 194 6.51 -10.74 5.22
N THR A 195 7.25 -11.84 5.15
CA THR A 195 8.47 -11.92 4.33
C THR A 195 8.38 -13.00 3.27
N PHE A 196 8.93 -12.72 2.08
CA PHE A 196 9.16 -13.67 1.01
C PHE A 196 10.66 -13.96 0.89
N THR A 197 11.06 -15.22 0.77
CA THR A 197 12.48 -15.61 0.70
C THR A 197 12.75 -16.56 -0.47
N LEU A 198 13.86 -16.33 -1.17
CA LEU A 198 14.47 -17.24 -2.13
C LEU A 198 15.53 -18.12 -1.44
N GLU A 199 15.53 -19.41 -1.75
CA GLU A 199 16.44 -20.38 -1.17
C GLU A 199 16.75 -21.53 -2.13
N ASN A 200 17.81 -22.30 -1.82
CA ASN A 200 18.15 -23.54 -2.51
C ASN A 200 18.18 -23.44 -4.05
N PRO A 201 18.96 -22.52 -4.64
CA PRO A 201 19.05 -22.43 -6.10
C PRO A 201 19.70 -23.70 -6.68
N VAL A 202 19.35 -24.03 -7.93
CA VAL A 202 19.91 -25.14 -8.70
C VAL A 202 20.45 -24.59 -10.02
N ASN A 203 21.71 -24.88 -10.32
CA ASN A 203 22.47 -24.38 -11.48
C ASN A 203 22.54 -22.84 -11.56
N ALA A 204 22.33 -22.16 -10.43
CA ALA A 204 22.45 -20.72 -10.28
C ALA A 204 22.94 -20.40 -8.86
N ASP A 205 23.46 -19.20 -8.69
CA ASP A 205 23.69 -18.58 -7.40
C ASP A 205 22.49 -17.75 -6.95
N LEU A 206 22.42 -17.45 -5.65
CA LEU A 206 21.53 -16.39 -5.17
C LEU A 206 22.23 -15.03 -5.36
N GLY A 207 21.52 -14.06 -5.93
CA GLY A 207 22.00 -12.69 -6.02
C GLY A 207 21.92 -11.95 -4.69
N SER A 208 22.18 -10.64 -4.72
CA SER A 208 22.25 -9.82 -3.48
C SER A 208 20.91 -9.66 -2.76
N GLN A 209 19.79 -9.78 -3.48
CA GLN A 209 18.44 -9.60 -2.93
C GLN A 209 17.70 -10.94 -2.90
N THR A 210 17.67 -11.59 -1.74
CA THR A 210 17.03 -12.90 -1.57
C THR A 210 15.75 -12.85 -0.74
N THR A 211 15.48 -11.73 -0.07
CA THR A 211 14.31 -11.55 0.79
C THR A 211 13.54 -10.28 0.43
N ALA A 212 12.21 -10.29 0.44
CA ALA A 212 11.41 -9.09 0.33
C ALA A 212 10.41 -9.00 1.48
N THR A 213 10.23 -7.81 2.04
CA THR A 213 9.14 -7.54 3.00
C THR A 213 7.89 -7.14 2.23
N VAL A 214 6.78 -7.82 2.45
CA VAL A 214 5.48 -7.42 1.93
C VAL A 214 4.71 -6.76 3.06
N SER A 215 4.21 -5.54 2.83
CA SER A 215 3.34 -4.82 3.75
C SER A 215 1.92 -4.83 3.23
N ILE A 216 0.99 -5.27 4.06
CA ILE A 216 -0.44 -5.26 3.81
C ILE A 216 -1.00 -4.01 4.50
N GLN A 217 -1.66 -3.14 3.74
CA GLN A 217 -2.37 -1.99 4.28
C GLN A 217 -3.78 -2.40 4.65
N ASP A 218 -4.07 -2.29 5.94
CA ASP A 218 -5.40 -2.44 6.51
C ASP A 218 -6.31 -1.36 5.92
N ASN A 219 -7.46 -1.79 5.41
CA ASN A 219 -8.50 -0.99 4.79
C ASN A 219 -9.75 -0.88 5.68
N ASP A 220 -9.76 -1.58 6.81
CA ASP A 220 -10.82 -1.56 7.81
C ASP A 220 -10.64 -0.46 8.86
N GLY A 221 -9.46 0.17 8.96
CA GLY A 221 -9.22 1.32 9.84
C GLY A 221 -9.89 2.63 9.40
N GLY A 222 -10.11 3.54 10.36
CA GLY A 222 -10.66 4.88 10.09
C GLY A 222 -9.65 5.81 9.39
N PRO A 223 -10.11 6.96 8.84
CA PRO A 223 -9.21 7.90 8.18
C PRO A 223 -8.21 8.51 9.17
N THR A 224 -6.96 8.71 8.72
CA THR A 224 -5.96 9.46 9.51
C THR A 224 -6.34 10.94 9.58
N VAL A 225 -6.54 11.45 10.79
CA VAL A 225 -6.87 12.87 11.04
C VAL A 225 -5.60 13.67 11.37
N ASN A 226 -5.46 14.85 10.77
CA ASN A 226 -4.34 15.76 11.05
C ASN A 226 -4.79 16.85 12.04
N GLY A 227 -4.59 16.62 13.34
CA GLY A 227 -5.05 17.50 14.42
C GLY A 227 -5.94 16.74 15.40
N PRO A 228 -6.71 17.46 16.25
CA PRO A 228 -7.66 16.79 17.13
C PRO A 228 -8.73 16.08 16.29
N LEU A 229 -9.19 14.94 16.79
CA LEU A 229 -10.31 14.19 16.25
C LEU A 229 -11.60 14.93 16.61
N ASN A 230 -12.23 15.57 15.63
CA ASN A 230 -13.48 16.32 15.85
C ASN A 230 -14.65 15.34 15.96
N ILE A 231 -15.21 15.18 17.15
CA ILE A 231 -16.30 14.23 17.42
C ILE A 231 -17.60 15.01 17.68
N VAL A 232 -18.59 14.85 16.80
CA VAL A 232 -19.95 15.34 17.06
C VAL A 232 -20.78 14.25 17.74
N THR A 233 -21.49 14.62 18.81
CA THR A 233 -22.42 13.71 19.49
C THR A 233 -23.87 14.10 19.19
N LEU A 234 -24.49 13.38 18.24
CA LEU A 234 -25.89 13.58 17.86
C LEU A 234 -26.79 12.77 18.78
N GLY A 235 -27.71 13.43 19.48
CA GLY A 235 -28.63 12.72 20.36
C GLY A 235 -29.80 13.53 20.88
N ASP A 236 -30.56 12.89 21.77
CA ASP A 236 -31.67 13.50 22.49
C ASP A 236 -31.24 13.91 23.92
N SER A 237 -32.17 13.80 24.88
CA SER A 237 -31.93 14.03 26.30
C SER A 237 -30.84 13.15 26.89
N ILE A 238 -30.62 11.95 26.35
CA ILE A 238 -29.57 11.03 26.80
C ILE A 238 -28.17 11.60 26.50
N THR A 239 -28.01 12.32 25.39
CA THR A 239 -26.75 13.01 25.04
C THR A 239 -26.65 14.37 25.72
N GLN A 240 -27.73 15.14 25.77
CA GLN A 240 -27.74 16.49 26.35
C GLN A 240 -27.58 16.50 27.89
N ALA A 241 -28.11 15.48 28.57
CA ALA A 241 -28.31 15.40 30.01
C ALA A 241 -29.27 16.45 30.61
N GLY A 242 -29.80 16.10 31.78
CA GLY A 242 -30.69 16.95 32.56
C GLY A 242 -29.92 17.81 33.56
N THR A 243 -30.57 18.83 34.11
CA THR A 243 -30.01 19.67 35.18
C THR A 243 -29.34 18.83 36.28
N GLY A 244 -28.05 19.07 36.52
CA GLY A 244 -27.29 18.39 37.58
C GLY A 244 -26.63 17.07 37.18
N TYR A 245 -26.67 16.70 35.90
CA TYR A 245 -26.01 15.50 35.34
C TYR A 245 -25.02 15.90 34.24
N ASN A 246 -23.97 15.08 34.02
CA ASN A 246 -22.88 15.39 33.09
C ASN A 246 -23.04 14.77 31.70
N SER A 247 -23.93 13.78 31.51
CA SER A 247 -23.96 12.89 30.33
C SER A 247 -22.83 11.86 30.32
N TYR A 248 -23.02 10.78 29.57
CA TYR A 248 -21.97 9.80 29.27
C TYR A 248 -20.73 10.44 28.62
N ARG A 249 -20.91 11.60 27.96
CA ARG A 249 -19.84 12.33 27.27
C ARG A 249 -18.68 12.67 28.19
N ARG A 250 -18.94 12.98 29.46
CA ARG A 250 -17.89 13.25 30.45
C ARG A 250 -17.04 12.02 30.73
N ASP A 251 -17.65 10.85 30.87
CA ASP A 251 -16.90 9.60 31.09
C ASP A 251 -16.16 9.19 29.81
N LEU A 252 -16.77 9.40 28.63
CA LEU A 252 -16.13 9.15 27.34
C LEU A 252 -14.90 10.04 27.14
N TRP A 253 -15.00 11.33 27.45
CA TRP A 253 -13.89 12.27 27.38
C TRP A 253 -12.70 11.79 28.20
N ASN A 254 -12.92 11.38 29.45
CA ASN A 254 -11.83 10.90 30.31
C ASN A 254 -11.20 9.62 29.76
N LEU A 255 -12.00 8.69 29.22
CA LEU A 255 -11.47 7.46 28.62
C LEU A 255 -10.58 7.77 27.40
N LEU A 256 -10.99 8.71 26.55
CA LEU A 256 -10.22 9.14 25.38
C LEU A 256 -8.94 9.90 25.79
N ASP A 257 -9.04 10.84 26.73
CA ASP A 257 -7.88 11.58 27.26
C ASP A 257 -6.86 10.64 27.94
N ASP A 258 -7.34 9.72 28.79
CA ASP A 258 -6.49 8.73 29.47
C ASP A 258 -5.77 7.79 28.47
N ALA A 259 -6.40 7.52 27.33
CA ALA A 259 -5.81 6.72 26.25
C ALA A 259 -4.87 7.52 25.33
N GLY A 260 -4.79 8.84 25.48
CA GLY A 260 -3.86 9.72 24.75
C GLY A 260 -4.40 10.29 23.45
N TYR A 261 -5.72 10.23 23.22
CA TYR A 261 -6.32 10.87 22.06
C TYR A 261 -6.27 12.39 22.16
N ASP A 262 -5.94 13.05 21.05
CA ASP A 262 -6.21 14.49 20.85
C ASP A 262 -7.63 14.62 20.28
N ILE A 263 -8.58 15.14 21.07
CA ILE A 263 -10.00 15.21 20.71
C ILE A 263 -10.58 16.60 20.89
N ASP A 264 -11.58 16.92 20.07
CA ASP A 264 -12.40 18.14 20.16
C ASP A 264 -13.87 17.70 20.06
N PHE A 265 -14.67 17.92 21.11
CA PHE A 265 -16.12 17.70 20.97
C PHE A 265 -16.68 18.93 20.26
N VAL A 266 -17.47 18.69 19.22
CA VAL A 266 -18.03 19.78 18.42
C VAL A 266 -19.56 19.76 18.48
N GLY A 267 -20.17 20.94 18.47
CA GLY A 267 -21.61 21.06 18.56
C GLY A 267 -22.11 22.50 18.72
N SER A 268 -23.41 22.68 18.51
CA SER A 268 -24.10 23.96 18.68
C SER A 268 -24.52 24.23 20.13
N GLN A 269 -24.52 23.20 20.98
CA GLN A 269 -24.91 23.24 22.39
C GLN A 269 -23.72 22.95 23.28
N ASN A 270 -23.73 23.50 24.51
CA ASN A 270 -22.68 23.29 25.50
C ASN A 270 -23.20 23.28 26.96
N ALA A 271 -24.46 22.94 27.14
CA ALA A 271 -25.18 23.08 28.40
C ALA A 271 -26.28 22.01 28.57
N THR A 272 -26.70 21.77 29.81
CA THR A 272 -27.82 20.88 30.11
C THR A 272 -29.15 21.42 29.55
N ASN A 273 -30.19 20.60 29.57
CA ASN A 273 -31.50 20.91 28.97
C ASN A 273 -32.19 22.22 29.40
N ASP A 274 -31.85 22.76 30.57
CA ASP A 274 -32.34 24.03 31.11
C ASP A 274 -31.39 25.22 30.84
N GLY A 275 -30.29 24.99 30.12
CA GLY A 275 -29.23 25.97 29.85
C GLY A 275 -28.23 26.14 31.01
N SER A 276 -28.31 25.31 32.06
CA SER A 276 -27.30 25.30 33.12
C SER A 276 -25.98 24.68 32.61
N PRO A 277 -24.82 25.12 33.13
CA PRO A 277 -23.56 24.44 32.83
C PRO A 277 -23.55 23.02 33.41
N PHE A 278 -22.74 22.14 32.83
CA PHE A 278 -22.50 20.82 33.39
C PHE A 278 -21.86 20.92 34.79
N PRO A 279 -22.23 20.03 35.75
CA PRO A 279 -21.64 19.99 37.08
C PRO A 279 -20.11 19.86 37.10
N ASP A 280 -19.55 19.10 36.17
CA ASP A 280 -18.12 18.93 35.98
C ASP A 280 -17.68 19.69 34.71
N SER A 281 -16.66 20.53 34.84
CA SER A 281 -16.14 21.34 33.73
C SER A 281 -14.77 20.84 33.24
N SER A 282 -14.38 19.60 33.58
CA SER A 282 -13.10 19.01 33.17
C SER A 282 -13.10 18.40 31.78
N PHE A 283 -14.22 18.46 31.07
CA PHE A 283 -14.40 17.91 29.73
C PHE A 283 -14.91 18.99 28.80
N ASP A 284 -14.71 18.81 27.50
CA ASP A 284 -15.31 19.67 26.49
C ASP A 284 -16.84 19.51 26.50
N PRO A 285 -17.60 20.58 26.82
CA PRO A 285 -19.03 20.47 26.99
C PRO A 285 -19.80 20.37 25.67
N ASP A 286 -19.18 20.62 24.51
CA ASP A 286 -19.87 20.80 23.25
C ASP A 286 -20.59 19.50 22.78
N HIS A 287 -21.78 19.64 22.19
CA HIS A 287 -22.61 18.52 21.72
C HIS A 287 -23.76 18.94 20.78
N GLU A 288 -24.46 17.94 20.23
CA GLU A 288 -25.76 18.08 19.55
C GLU A 288 -26.84 17.16 20.15
N GLY A 289 -26.81 17.00 21.48
CA GLY A 289 -27.94 16.54 22.27
C GLY A 289 -29.06 17.59 22.35
N HIS A 290 -30.30 17.23 21.99
CA HIS A 290 -31.47 18.10 22.11
C HIS A 290 -32.66 17.38 22.79
N TRP A 291 -33.01 17.84 23.99
CA TRP A 291 -33.97 17.18 24.87
C TRP A 291 -35.36 17.11 24.24
N GLY A 292 -35.87 15.90 24.07
CA GLY A 292 -37.20 15.63 23.53
C GLY A 292 -37.30 15.68 22.01
N TRP A 293 -36.21 15.99 21.30
CA TRP A 293 -36.19 16.07 19.84
C TRP A 293 -36.20 14.67 19.20
N LYS A 294 -36.82 14.61 18.04
CA LYS A 294 -36.85 13.45 17.13
C LYS A 294 -35.76 13.53 16.06
N VAL A 295 -35.57 12.45 15.30
CA VAL A 295 -34.54 12.40 14.24
C VAL A 295 -34.82 13.43 13.14
N ASP A 296 -36.08 13.62 12.75
CA ASP A 296 -36.47 14.61 11.73
C ASP A 296 -36.15 16.05 12.15
N GLU A 297 -36.37 16.39 13.44
CA GLU A 297 -36.03 17.71 13.99
C GLU A 297 -34.52 17.97 14.00
N ILE A 298 -33.72 16.94 14.34
CA ILE A 298 -32.25 17.00 14.21
C ILE A 298 -31.86 17.21 12.74
N ASN A 299 -32.41 16.42 11.81
CA ASN A 299 -32.10 16.52 10.38
C ASN A 299 -32.42 17.91 9.81
N ASN A 300 -33.49 18.54 10.28
CA ASN A 300 -33.88 19.89 9.86
C ASN A 300 -32.86 20.98 10.27
N SER A 301 -32.02 20.69 11.28
CA SER A 301 -31.06 21.65 11.84
C SER A 301 -29.61 21.31 11.52
N LEU A 302 -29.29 20.03 11.30
CA LEU A 302 -27.93 19.50 11.19
C LEU A 302 -27.09 20.19 10.11
N ALA A 303 -27.63 20.38 8.91
CA ALA A 303 -26.91 21.10 7.84
C ALA A 303 -26.57 22.56 8.23
N GLY A 304 -27.36 23.16 9.11
CA GLY A 304 -27.09 24.48 9.68
C GLY A 304 -25.91 24.44 10.65
N TRP A 305 -25.89 23.47 11.56
CA TRP A 305 -24.84 23.28 12.56
C TRP A 305 -23.48 22.96 11.93
N LEU A 306 -23.46 22.12 10.90
CA LEU A 306 -22.25 21.75 10.16
C LEU A 306 -21.57 22.93 9.42
N ASN A 307 -22.20 24.10 9.35
CA ASN A 307 -21.49 25.31 8.89
C ASN A 307 -20.52 25.87 9.94
N GLY A 308 -20.66 25.46 11.21
CA GLY A 308 -19.84 25.92 12.33
C GLY A 308 -18.64 25.02 12.63
N TYR A 309 -18.71 23.74 12.26
CA TYR A 309 -17.69 22.73 12.49
C TYR A 309 -17.85 21.58 11.49
N THR A 310 -16.77 20.84 11.24
CA THR A 310 -16.77 19.65 10.36
C THR A 310 -16.29 18.46 11.19
N PRO A 311 -17.17 17.49 11.50
CA PRO A 311 -16.80 16.33 12.30
C PRO A 311 -16.02 15.30 11.48
N ASP A 312 -14.99 14.72 12.10
CA ASP A 312 -14.32 13.52 11.61
C ASP A 312 -15.09 12.25 12.04
N VAL A 313 -15.74 12.34 13.21
CA VAL A 313 -16.50 11.26 13.82
C VAL A 313 -17.89 11.77 14.23
N ALA A 314 -18.92 10.98 13.95
CA ALA A 314 -20.27 11.22 14.46
C ALA A 314 -20.76 10.05 15.33
N LEU A 315 -21.09 10.34 16.59
CA LEU A 315 -21.75 9.38 17.50
C LEU A 315 -23.25 9.63 17.46
N ILE A 316 -24.03 8.67 16.96
CA ILE A 316 -25.47 8.81 16.78
C ILE A 316 -26.21 7.93 17.78
N HIS A 317 -26.87 8.55 18.76
CA HIS A 317 -27.86 7.91 19.63
C HIS A 317 -29.19 8.67 19.54
N LEU A 318 -29.93 8.39 18.47
CA LEU A 318 -31.19 9.06 18.11
C LEU A 318 -32.29 8.03 17.84
N GLY A 319 -33.54 8.42 18.08
CA GLY A 319 -34.73 7.60 17.82
C GLY A 319 -35.60 7.34 19.04
N THR A 320 -35.12 7.59 20.27
CA THR A 320 -35.88 7.32 21.50
C THR A 320 -37.21 8.07 21.51
N ASN A 321 -37.20 9.36 21.18
CA ASN A 321 -38.40 10.18 21.17
C ASN A 321 -39.36 9.79 20.04
N ASP A 322 -38.84 9.36 18.89
CA ASP A 322 -39.61 8.90 17.75
C ASP A 322 -40.44 7.67 18.14
N VAL A 323 -39.78 6.63 18.64
CA VAL A 323 -40.43 5.38 19.04
C VAL A 323 -41.31 5.56 20.28
N PHE A 324 -40.98 6.50 21.17
CA PHE A 324 -41.85 6.84 22.31
C PHE A 324 -43.11 7.60 21.89
N ASN A 325 -43.04 8.36 20.80
CA ASN A 325 -44.17 9.08 20.20
C ASN A 325 -44.90 8.30 19.11
N LEU A 326 -44.78 6.96 19.11
CA LEU A 326 -45.51 6.04 18.23
C LEU A 326 -45.18 6.17 16.74
N GLN A 327 -44.00 6.71 16.42
CA GLN A 327 -43.43 6.58 15.07
C GLN A 327 -43.03 5.13 14.82
N SER A 328 -43.15 4.67 13.58
CA SER A 328 -42.68 3.32 13.23
C SER A 328 -41.16 3.28 13.18
N ALA A 329 -40.59 2.12 13.53
CA ALA A 329 -39.15 1.89 13.48
C ALA A 329 -38.58 2.18 12.08
N GLU A 330 -39.29 1.79 11.02
CA GLU A 330 -38.88 2.00 9.64
C GLU A 330 -38.80 3.49 9.27
N SER A 331 -39.74 4.32 9.75
CA SER A 331 -39.72 5.77 9.50
C SER A 331 -38.52 6.43 10.16
N THR A 332 -38.20 6.02 11.40
CA THR A 332 -37.00 6.50 12.11
C THR A 332 -35.71 6.03 11.43
N ILE A 333 -35.68 4.81 10.88
CA ILE A 333 -34.56 4.30 10.07
C ILE A 333 -34.36 5.13 8.79
N ASP A 334 -35.44 5.52 8.12
CA ASP A 334 -35.36 6.39 6.94
C ASP A 334 -34.81 7.78 7.27
N GLU A 335 -35.17 8.32 8.44
CA GLU A 335 -34.61 9.59 8.93
C GLU A 335 -33.13 9.46 9.31
N LEU A 336 -32.69 8.35 9.91
CA LEU A 336 -31.27 8.10 10.17
C LEU A 336 -30.44 7.99 8.89
N ARG A 337 -31.01 7.40 7.83
CA ARG A 337 -30.39 7.41 6.50
C ARG A 337 -30.17 8.83 6.00
N GLN A 338 -31.12 9.73 6.25
CA GLN A 338 -30.94 11.15 5.93
C GLN A 338 -29.86 11.81 6.81
N THR A 339 -29.79 11.50 8.10
CA THR A 339 -28.72 12.00 9.00
C THR A 339 -27.33 11.66 8.45
N VAL A 340 -27.12 10.40 8.06
CA VAL A 340 -25.85 9.94 7.45
C VAL A 340 -25.56 10.69 6.15
N ALA A 341 -26.57 10.90 5.30
CA ALA A 341 -26.41 11.64 4.05
C ALA A 341 -26.00 13.11 4.28
N LEU A 342 -26.53 13.76 5.33
CA LEU A 342 -26.17 15.13 5.69
C LEU A 342 -24.73 15.23 6.21
N LEU A 343 -24.30 14.31 7.08
CA LEU A 343 -22.93 14.24 7.57
C LEU A 343 -21.93 14.04 6.42
N ARG A 344 -22.24 13.12 5.48
CA ARG A 344 -21.40 12.86 4.31
C ARG A 344 -21.36 14.00 3.30
N ALA A 345 -22.41 14.81 3.24
CA ALA A 345 -22.43 15.99 2.38
C ALA A 345 -21.47 17.08 2.89
N ASP A 346 -21.23 17.13 4.19
CA ASP A 346 -20.25 18.02 4.83
C ASP A 346 -18.83 17.43 4.78
N ASN A 347 -18.66 16.22 5.32
CA ASN A 347 -17.40 15.48 5.28
C ASN A 347 -17.61 14.11 4.60
N PRO A 348 -17.15 13.92 3.34
CA PRO A 348 -17.32 12.65 2.63
C PRO A 348 -16.52 11.50 3.25
N ASN A 349 -15.62 11.80 4.20
CA ASN A 349 -14.80 10.84 4.92
C ASN A 349 -15.17 10.65 6.40
N VAL A 350 -16.32 11.19 6.84
CA VAL A 350 -16.76 11.04 8.23
C VAL A 350 -16.94 9.57 8.61
N THR A 351 -16.45 9.18 9.78
CA THR A 351 -16.73 7.88 10.40
C THR A 351 -17.95 8.00 11.30
N ILE A 352 -18.92 7.12 11.14
CA ILE A 352 -20.21 7.22 11.83
C ILE A 352 -20.42 6.00 12.71
N PHE A 353 -20.54 6.23 14.01
CA PHE A 353 -20.93 5.19 14.96
C PHE A 353 -22.42 5.32 15.27
N MET A 354 -23.20 4.35 14.84
CA MET A 354 -24.66 4.30 14.98
C MET A 354 -25.04 3.38 16.13
N ALA A 355 -25.56 3.95 17.22
CA ALA A 355 -25.90 3.16 18.41
C ALA A 355 -27.30 2.57 18.34
N GLN A 356 -27.41 1.32 18.83
CA GLN A 356 -28.68 0.82 19.35
C GLN A 356 -29.14 1.71 20.51
N LEU A 357 -30.45 1.89 20.66
CA LEU A 357 -31.02 2.59 21.80
C LEU A 357 -30.91 1.74 23.07
N ILE A 358 -30.65 2.39 24.20
CA ILE A 358 -30.74 1.75 25.52
C ILE A 358 -32.19 1.32 25.84
N PRO A 359 -32.38 0.27 26.67
CA PRO A 359 -33.70 -0.19 27.05
C PRO A 359 -34.39 0.77 28.04
N THR A 360 -35.71 0.61 28.18
CA THR A 360 -36.55 1.37 29.15
C THR A 360 -37.37 0.43 30.03
N THR A 361 -37.75 0.89 31.23
CA THR A 361 -38.57 0.11 32.17
C THR A 361 -40.05 -0.01 31.75
N ASN A 362 -40.52 0.83 30.82
CA ASN A 362 -41.87 0.72 30.28
C ASN A 362 -41.94 -0.37 29.20
N GLY A 363 -42.70 -1.45 29.45
CA GLY A 363 -42.73 -2.62 28.57
C GLY A 363 -43.15 -2.34 27.11
N GLU A 364 -44.16 -1.49 26.88
CA GLU A 364 -44.62 -1.16 25.53
C GLU A 364 -43.60 -0.30 24.77
N ARG A 365 -42.98 0.67 25.45
CA ARG A 365 -41.89 1.48 24.86
C ARG A 365 -40.65 0.63 24.59
N ASN A 366 -40.30 -0.27 25.51
CA ASN A 366 -39.15 -1.14 25.36
C ASN A 366 -39.33 -2.13 24.19
N GLN A 367 -40.56 -2.58 23.95
CA GLN A 367 -40.86 -3.37 22.75
C GLN A 367 -40.54 -2.58 21.47
N ARG A 368 -40.96 -1.31 21.38
CA ARG A 368 -40.66 -0.46 20.22
C ARG A 368 -39.17 -0.14 20.07
N VAL A 369 -38.45 0.05 21.18
CA VAL A 369 -36.98 0.14 21.19
C VAL A 369 -36.35 -1.11 20.58
N ASN A 370 -36.81 -2.31 20.97
CA ASN A 370 -36.30 -3.56 20.41
C ASN A 370 -36.62 -3.72 18.92
N GLU A 371 -37.82 -3.33 18.49
CA GLU A 371 -38.23 -3.33 17.08
C GLU A 371 -37.32 -2.41 16.25
N PHE A 372 -37.01 -1.21 16.74
CA PHE A 372 -36.06 -0.30 16.12
C PHE A 372 -34.63 -0.84 16.08
N ASN A 373 -34.11 -1.31 17.23
CA ASN A 373 -32.74 -1.83 17.34
C ASN A 373 -32.49 -3.04 16.42
N ALA A 374 -33.53 -3.82 16.12
CA ALA A 374 -33.46 -4.96 15.21
C ALA A 374 -33.23 -4.56 13.74
N LEU A 375 -33.54 -3.32 13.35
CA LEU A 375 -33.36 -2.82 11.99
C LEU A 375 -31.98 -2.17 11.75
N LEU A 376 -31.31 -1.72 12.82
CA LEU A 376 -30.02 -1.02 12.71
C LEU A 376 -28.91 -1.84 12.03
N PRO A 377 -28.71 -3.15 12.29
CA PRO A 377 -27.67 -3.92 11.60
C PRO A 377 -27.80 -3.87 10.07
N SER A 378 -29.04 -3.95 9.56
CA SER A 378 -29.29 -3.86 8.12
C SER A 378 -29.03 -2.46 7.57
N LEU A 379 -29.40 -1.41 8.32
CA LEU A 379 -29.11 -0.02 7.93
C LEU A 379 -27.60 0.26 7.89
N VAL A 380 -26.87 -0.19 8.92
CA VAL A 380 -25.41 -0.05 9.00
C VAL A 380 -24.74 -0.75 7.81
N ALA A 381 -25.12 -2.01 7.54
CA ALA A 381 -24.59 -2.75 6.39
C ALA A 381 -24.95 -2.09 5.03
N GLU A 382 -26.14 -1.49 4.92
CA GLU A 382 -26.53 -0.75 3.72
C GLU A 382 -25.68 0.50 3.50
N LEU A 383 -25.34 1.22 4.58
CA LEU A 383 -24.70 2.52 4.49
C LEU A 383 -23.18 2.46 4.58
N ASN A 384 -22.58 1.40 5.10
CA ASN A 384 -21.14 1.28 5.25
C ASN A 384 -20.42 1.35 3.89
N GLN A 385 -19.36 2.15 3.80
CA GLN A 385 -18.54 2.29 2.59
C GLN A 385 -17.08 2.59 2.97
N PRO A 386 -16.08 2.16 2.17
CA PRO A 386 -14.67 2.21 2.56
C PRO A 386 -14.18 3.61 2.95
N ASN A 387 -14.66 4.65 2.27
CA ASN A 387 -14.21 6.01 2.51
C ASN A 387 -15.02 6.74 3.59
N SER A 388 -16.09 6.17 4.15
CA SER A 388 -16.88 6.76 5.24
C SER A 388 -17.64 5.65 5.94
N GLN A 389 -16.98 5.04 6.91
CA GLN A 389 -17.51 3.86 7.57
C GLN A 389 -18.76 4.18 8.39
N VAL A 390 -19.69 3.22 8.45
CA VAL A 390 -20.82 3.23 9.38
C VAL A 390 -20.72 1.97 10.22
N LEU A 391 -20.65 2.12 11.53
CA LEU A 391 -20.37 1.06 12.47
C LEU A 391 -21.47 1.00 13.53
N LEU A 392 -21.94 -0.21 13.84
CA LEU A 392 -22.97 -0.42 14.84
C LEU A 392 -22.36 -0.44 16.25
N VAL A 393 -22.94 0.34 17.17
CA VAL A 393 -22.56 0.29 18.59
C VAL A 393 -23.73 -0.28 19.41
N ASP A 394 -23.53 -1.46 19.98
CA ASP A 394 -24.54 -2.05 20.87
C ASP A 394 -24.53 -1.33 22.21
N GLN A 395 -25.51 -0.47 22.48
CA GLN A 395 -25.76 0.14 23.80
C GLN A 395 -26.85 -0.59 24.61
N ASN A 396 -27.46 -1.64 24.06
CA ASN A 396 -28.65 -2.29 24.61
C ASN A 396 -28.31 -3.55 25.43
N SER A 397 -27.51 -4.47 24.88
CA SER A 397 -27.22 -5.75 25.52
C SER A 397 -26.52 -5.56 26.86
N GLY A 398 -27.02 -6.14 27.96
CA GLY A 398 -26.41 -5.98 29.29
C GLY A 398 -26.65 -4.63 29.97
N PHE A 399 -27.44 -3.74 29.34
CA PHE A 399 -27.97 -2.53 29.99
C PHE A 399 -29.27 -2.88 30.72
N ASN A 400 -29.34 -2.59 32.01
CA ASN A 400 -30.51 -2.85 32.85
C ASN A 400 -31.21 -1.53 33.16
N ALA A 401 -32.27 -1.22 32.42
CA ALA A 401 -33.01 0.03 32.59
C ALA A 401 -33.48 0.28 34.03
N GLY A 402 -33.79 -0.75 34.82
CA GLY A 402 -34.23 -0.58 36.21
C GLY A 402 -33.12 -0.22 37.20
N GLN A 403 -31.84 -0.41 36.82
CA GLN A 403 -30.67 -0.15 37.67
C GLN A 403 -29.78 0.96 37.12
N ASP A 404 -29.69 1.07 35.79
CA ASP A 404 -28.76 1.93 35.08
C ASP A 404 -29.41 3.26 34.65
N THR A 405 -30.70 3.47 34.96
CA THR A 405 -31.39 4.76 34.75
C THR A 405 -31.89 5.33 36.07
N PHE A 406 -32.15 6.64 36.12
CA PHE A 406 -32.74 7.27 37.32
C PHE A 406 -34.26 7.40 37.26
N ASP A 407 -34.87 7.33 36.07
CA ASP A 407 -36.32 7.47 35.88
C ASP A 407 -36.94 6.39 34.98
N GLY A 408 -36.16 5.38 34.59
CA GLY A 408 -36.57 4.32 33.68
C GLY A 408 -36.26 4.59 32.20
N VAL A 409 -35.68 5.75 31.87
CA VAL A 409 -35.30 6.15 30.50
C VAL A 409 -33.88 6.72 30.47
N HIS A 410 -33.59 7.70 31.33
CA HIS A 410 -32.34 8.45 31.26
C HIS A 410 -31.25 7.78 32.12
N PRO A 411 -30.05 7.53 31.57
CA PRO A 411 -28.96 6.91 32.29
C PRO A 411 -28.63 7.65 33.59
N ASN A 412 -28.36 6.89 34.65
CA ASN A 412 -27.65 7.38 35.82
C ASN A 412 -26.14 7.15 35.64
N ALA A 413 -25.32 7.52 36.62
CA ALA A 413 -23.86 7.38 36.53
C ALA A 413 -23.37 5.97 36.14
N THR A 414 -24.07 4.90 36.54
CA THR A 414 -23.71 3.53 36.13
C THR A 414 -24.05 3.25 34.67
N GLY A 415 -25.21 3.72 34.21
CA GLY A 415 -25.60 3.63 32.80
C GLY A 415 -24.73 4.49 31.89
N GLU A 416 -24.42 5.72 32.31
CA GLU A 416 -23.53 6.66 31.60
C GLU A 416 -22.14 6.04 31.41
N ALA A 417 -21.56 5.44 32.46
CA ALA A 417 -20.27 4.76 32.38
C ALA A 417 -20.28 3.58 31.39
N LYS A 418 -21.36 2.79 31.35
CA LYS A 418 -21.51 1.70 30.35
C LYS A 418 -21.56 2.24 28.93
N MET A 419 -22.30 3.33 28.72
CA MET A 419 -22.42 3.95 27.40
C MET A 419 -21.09 4.53 26.94
N ALA A 420 -20.41 5.25 27.83
CA ALA A 420 -19.09 5.81 27.59
C ALA A 420 -18.07 4.74 27.20
N GLN A 421 -18.00 3.63 27.95
CA GLN A 421 -17.08 2.54 27.63
C GLN A 421 -17.33 1.96 26.23
N ARG A 422 -18.59 1.77 25.84
CA ARG A 422 -18.92 1.22 24.51
C ARG A 422 -18.59 2.17 23.38
N TRP A 423 -18.79 3.47 23.59
CA TRP A 423 -18.35 4.48 22.63
C TRP A 423 -16.83 4.51 22.52
N PHE A 424 -16.12 4.46 23.65
CA PHE A 424 -14.67 4.41 23.69
C PHE A 424 -14.14 3.18 22.97
N ASP A 425 -14.65 1.98 23.29
CA ASP A 425 -14.22 0.73 22.65
C ASP A 425 -14.42 0.78 21.14
N ALA A 426 -15.53 1.38 20.67
CA ALA A 426 -15.81 1.55 19.26
C ALA A 426 -14.85 2.54 18.58
N ILE A 427 -14.58 3.70 19.19
CA ILE A 427 -13.62 4.68 18.67
C ILE A 427 -12.21 4.08 18.64
N ALA A 428 -11.79 3.43 19.73
CA ALA A 428 -10.46 2.84 19.85
C ALA A 428 -10.23 1.67 18.89
N GLY A 429 -11.30 0.97 18.50
CA GLY A 429 -11.23 -0.04 17.45
C GLY A 429 -10.91 0.54 16.07
N VAL A 430 -11.22 1.81 15.82
CA VAL A 430 -11.15 2.41 14.47
C VAL A 430 -10.02 3.41 14.32
N PHE A 431 -9.73 4.14 15.39
CA PHE A 431 -8.71 5.19 15.43
C PHE A 431 -7.62 4.77 16.43
N PRO A 432 -6.53 4.13 16.00
CA PRO A 432 -5.40 3.85 16.90
C PRO A 432 -4.65 5.15 17.28
N VAL A 433 -4.13 5.21 18.51
CA VAL A 433 -3.34 6.34 19.07
C VAL A 433 -1.87 6.26 18.69
#